data_AF-A0A1V1NY83-F1
#
_entry.id   AF-A0A1V1NY83-F1
#
_cell.length_a   1.000
_cell.length_b   1.000
_cell.length_c   1.000
_cell.angle_alpha   90.00
_cell.angle_beta   90.00
_cell.angle_gamma   90.00
#
_symmetry.space_group_name_H-M   'P 1'
#
loop_
_entity.id
_entity.type
_entity.pdbx_description
1 polymer ?
#
loop_
_entity_poly.entity_id
_entity_poly.type
_entity_poly.pdbx_seq_one_letter_code
_entity_poly.pdbx_strand_id
1 'polypeptide(L)'
;MDKAFLRANSGIPTLVGITGHDFRNLEYEVEYVRNLISVSQQKYPTVKFKFCEAIEAFREAVFPDGIKDKPLDIDVIYHPESKDDKAHIEVNAKNGNVFGPQPFLAIQTRSRQFLHDNFDFSITSNKWYYTFYSHTLPVENVLKIGVAANDKYGNVSIKTISF
;
A
#
# COMPACT_ATOMS: atom_id res chain seq x y z
N MET A 1 -11.53 8.30 -23.05
CA MET A 1 -10.21 8.64 -23.59
C MET A 1 -10.12 10.11 -23.97
N ASP A 2 -11.00 10.64 -24.82
CA ASP A 2 -11.00 12.07 -25.24
C ASP A 2 -10.90 13.07 -24.07
N LYS A 3 -11.68 12.90 -22.99
CA LYS A 3 -11.59 13.77 -21.81
C LYS A 3 -10.20 13.80 -21.17
N ALA A 4 -9.51 12.67 -21.16
CA ALA A 4 -8.15 12.57 -20.62
C ALA A 4 -7.15 13.28 -21.53
N PHE A 5 -7.25 13.07 -22.83
CA PHE A 5 -6.42 13.77 -23.81
C PHE A 5 -6.65 15.28 -23.80
N LEU A 6 -7.91 15.73 -23.69
CA LEU A 6 -8.23 17.16 -23.56
C LEU A 6 -7.56 17.78 -22.31
N ARG A 7 -7.62 17.09 -21.17
CA ARG A 7 -6.99 17.53 -19.92
C ARG A 7 -5.45 17.56 -20.04
N ALA A 8 -4.86 16.53 -20.64
CA ALA A 8 -3.41 16.48 -20.89
C ALA A 8 -2.97 17.59 -21.86
N ASN A 9 -3.77 17.89 -22.89
CA ASN A 9 -3.50 18.96 -23.84
C ASN A 9 -3.54 20.35 -23.19
N SER A 10 -4.27 20.52 -22.08
CA SER A 10 -4.21 21.73 -21.24
C SER A 10 -3.02 21.78 -20.27
N GLY A 11 -2.06 20.85 -20.39
CA GLY A 11 -0.84 20.81 -19.57
C GLY A 11 -1.04 20.22 -18.18
N ILE A 12 -2.17 19.56 -17.91
CA ILE A 12 -2.46 18.98 -16.60
C ILE A 12 -2.06 17.50 -16.59
N PRO A 13 -1.22 17.04 -15.65
CA PRO A 13 -0.91 15.62 -15.47
C PRO A 13 -2.20 14.81 -15.37
N THR A 14 -2.29 13.76 -16.18
CA THR A 14 -3.54 13.01 -16.37
C THR A 14 -3.26 11.52 -16.34
N LEU A 15 -3.92 10.85 -15.39
CA LEU A 15 -3.92 9.40 -15.24
C LEU A 15 -5.21 8.81 -15.81
N VAL A 16 -5.10 7.73 -16.57
CA VAL A 16 -6.24 6.91 -17.01
C VAL A 16 -6.09 5.52 -16.44
N GLY A 17 -6.99 5.13 -15.53
CA GLY A 17 -7.10 3.76 -15.07
C GLY A 17 -8.02 2.97 -15.98
N ILE A 18 -7.56 1.80 -16.43
CA ILE A 18 -8.35 0.82 -17.17
C ILE A 18 -8.36 -0.46 -16.35
N THR A 19 -9.53 -1.07 -16.19
CA THR A 19 -9.71 -2.32 -15.46
C THR A 19 -10.45 -3.33 -16.32
N GLY A 20 -10.09 -4.60 -16.18
CA GLY A 20 -10.68 -5.76 -16.84
C GLY A 20 -10.40 -7.00 -16.01
N HIS A 21 -11.27 -8.01 -16.11
CA HIS A 21 -11.10 -9.27 -15.39
C HIS A 21 -10.50 -10.32 -16.32
N ASP A 22 -9.46 -11.02 -15.86
CA ASP A 22 -8.64 -11.97 -16.59
C ASP A 22 -9.25 -13.39 -16.71
N PHE A 23 -10.55 -13.53 -16.47
CA PHE A 23 -11.25 -14.82 -16.61
C PHE A 23 -11.39 -15.30 -18.06
N ARG A 24 -10.93 -14.51 -19.04
CA ARG A 24 -11.01 -14.76 -20.49
C ARG A 24 -9.83 -14.16 -21.24
N ASN A 25 -9.73 -14.44 -22.54
CA ASN A 25 -8.77 -13.75 -23.42
C ASN A 25 -9.07 -12.23 -23.43
N LEU A 26 -8.11 -11.44 -22.95
CA LEU A 26 -8.19 -9.98 -22.83
C LEU A 26 -7.79 -9.22 -24.11
N GLU A 27 -7.39 -9.93 -25.16
CA GLU A 27 -6.95 -9.34 -26.42
C GLU A 27 -7.95 -8.32 -26.97
N TYR A 28 -9.24 -8.66 -26.98
CA TYR A 28 -10.31 -7.79 -27.49
C TYR A 28 -10.43 -6.48 -26.69
N GLU A 29 -10.33 -6.54 -25.36
CA GLU A 29 -10.34 -5.36 -24.50
C GLU A 29 -9.09 -4.50 -24.70
N VAL A 30 -7.92 -5.14 -24.85
CA VAL A 30 -6.67 -4.43 -25.14
C VAL A 30 -6.75 -3.71 -26.48
N GLU A 31 -7.25 -4.38 -27.53
CA GLU A 31 -7.46 -3.78 -28.84
C GLU A 31 -8.48 -2.63 -28.79
N TYR A 32 -9.58 -2.82 -28.07
CA TYR A 32 -10.59 -1.79 -27.87
C TYR A 32 -9.98 -0.53 -27.23
N VAL A 33 -9.21 -0.69 -26.15
CA VAL A 33 -8.53 0.43 -25.48
C VAL A 33 -7.51 1.10 -26.40
N ARG A 34 -6.73 0.33 -27.16
CA ARG A 34 -5.77 0.87 -28.14
C ARG A 34 -6.48 1.69 -29.23
N ASN A 35 -7.63 1.23 -29.70
CA ASN A 35 -8.44 1.99 -30.67
C ASN A 35 -8.94 3.30 -30.07
N LEU A 36 -9.44 3.28 -28.82
CA LEU A 36 -9.83 4.50 -28.12
C LEU A 36 -8.69 5.52 -28.01
N ILE A 37 -7.46 5.05 -27.72
CA ILE A 37 -6.26 5.90 -27.69
C ILE A 37 -5.97 6.49 -29.07
N SER A 38 -6.01 5.67 -30.12
CA SER A 38 -5.75 6.09 -31.51
C SER A 38 -6.71 7.20 -31.96
N VAL A 39 -8.01 7.03 -31.69
CA VAL A 39 -9.05 8.03 -32.02
C VAL A 39 -8.78 9.35 -31.28
N SER A 40 -8.43 9.31 -30.00
CA SER A 40 -8.09 10.52 -29.25
C SER A 40 -6.80 11.17 -29.75
N GLN A 41 -5.78 10.38 -30.09
CA GLN A 41 -4.49 10.88 -30.58
C GLN A 41 -4.64 11.69 -31.88
N GLN A 42 -5.55 11.30 -32.78
CA GLN A 42 -5.84 12.06 -34.01
C GLN A 42 -6.36 13.47 -33.71
N LYS A 43 -7.15 13.64 -32.65
CA LYS A 43 -7.72 14.93 -32.23
C LYS A 43 -6.71 15.80 -31.47
N TYR A 44 -5.76 15.18 -30.79
CA TYR A 44 -4.78 15.83 -29.93
C TYR A 44 -3.35 15.34 -30.25
N PRO A 45 -2.82 15.63 -31.45
CA PRO A 45 -1.60 15.00 -31.98
C PRO A 45 -0.32 15.30 -31.17
N THR A 46 -0.32 16.37 -30.39
CA THR A 46 0.81 16.78 -29.54
C THR A 46 0.86 16.08 -28.18
N VAL A 47 -0.26 15.48 -27.73
CA VAL A 47 -0.33 14.78 -26.44
C VAL A 47 0.47 13.49 -26.54
N LYS A 48 1.42 13.30 -25.62
CA LYS A 48 2.17 12.05 -25.47
C LYS A 48 1.55 11.22 -24.35
N PHE A 49 1.60 9.90 -24.48
CA PHE A 49 1.15 8.96 -23.45
C PHE A 49 2.17 7.83 -23.30
N LYS A 50 2.09 7.13 -22.17
CA LYS A 50 2.82 5.88 -21.91
C LYS A 50 1.95 4.92 -21.11
N PHE A 51 2.23 3.62 -21.24
CA PHE A 51 1.71 2.62 -20.32
C PHE A 51 2.69 2.49 -19.15
N CYS A 52 2.17 2.43 -17.93
CA CYS A 52 2.97 2.33 -16.71
C CYS A 52 2.18 1.64 -15.60
N GLU A 53 2.90 1.17 -14.58
CA GLU A 53 2.31 0.58 -13.40
C GLU A 53 1.60 1.63 -12.54
N ALA A 54 0.62 1.20 -11.74
CA ALA A 54 -0.23 2.10 -10.96
C ALA A 54 0.56 3.07 -10.06
N ILE A 55 1.65 2.59 -9.42
CA ILE A 55 2.48 3.42 -8.53
C ILE A 55 3.19 4.53 -9.32
N GLU A 56 3.78 4.20 -10.47
CA GLU A 56 4.46 5.19 -11.32
C GLU A 56 3.45 6.23 -11.82
N ALA A 57 2.33 5.75 -12.35
CA ALA A 57 1.28 6.59 -12.92
C ALA A 57 0.69 7.56 -11.87
N PHE A 58 0.44 7.08 -10.65
CA PHE A 58 -0.02 7.90 -9.53
C PHE A 58 1.01 8.95 -9.13
N ARG A 59 2.30 8.55 -9.01
CA ARG A 59 3.37 9.46 -8.61
C ARG A 59 3.56 10.59 -9.61
N GLU A 60 3.56 10.30 -10.89
CA GLU A 60 3.72 11.33 -11.92
C GLU A 60 2.52 12.25 -12.04
N ALA A 61 1.30 11.72 -11.83
CA ALA A 61 0.08 12.52 -11.91
C ALA A 61 -0.12 13.44 -10.68
N VAL A 62 0.23 12.96 -9.49
CA VAL A 62 -0.04 13.65 -8.21
C VAL A 62 1.18 14.43 -7.71
N PHE A 63 2.39 13.95 -8.00
CA PHE A 63 3.66 14.55 -7.57
C PHE A 63 4.59 14.81 -8.77
N PRO A 64 4.17 15.65 -9.74
CA PRO A 64 4.92 15.88 -10.99
C PRO A 64 6.31 16.49 -10.76
N ASP A 65 6.50 17.21 -9.65
CA ASP A 65 7.79 17.79 -9.25
C ASP A 65 8.71 16.81 -8.50
N GLY A 66 8.30 15.54 -8.43
CA GLY A 66 9.00 14.47 -7.71
C GLY A 66 8.68 14.41 -6.21
N ILE A 67 9.24 13.39 -5.56
CA ILE A 67 9.05 13.10 -4.14
C ILE A 67 10.33 13.48 -3.40
N LYS A 68 10.21 14.41 -2.44
CA LYS A 68 11.34 14.89 -1.62
C LYS A 68 11.38 14.24 -0.24
N ASP A 69 10.23 13.76 0.25
CA ASP A 69 10.11 13.09 1.54
C ASP A 69 10.88 11.76 1.50
N LYS A 70 11.52 11.40 2.61
CA LYS A 70 12.12 10.08 2.75
C LYS A 70 11.02 9.00 2.80
N PRO A 71 11.23 7.81 2.20
CA PRO A 71 10.24 6.73 2.22
C PRO A 71 9.88 6.28 3.63
N LEU A 72 8.63 5.85 3.82
CA LEU A 72 8.19 5.23 5.08
C LEU A 72 9.16 4.14 5.56
N ASP A 73 9.53 4.20 6.83
CA ASP A 73 10.24 3.11 7.51
C ASP A 73 9.55 2.86 8.84
N ILE A 74 8.97 1.67 8.98
CA ILE A 74 8.37 1.22 10.24
C ILE A 74 9.36 0.35 11.00
N ASP A 75 9.18 0.23 12.30
CA ASP A 75 9.92 -0.67 13.17
C ASP A 75 8.95 -1.48 14.00
N VAL A 76 9.32 -2.71 14.34
CA VAL A 76 8.49 -3.62 15.12
C VAL A 76 9.32 -4.16 16.27
N ILE A 77 8.92 -3.81 17.49
CA ILE A 77 9.61 -4.16 18.72
C ILE A 77 8.72 -5.15 19.47
N TYR A 78 9.26 -6.30 19.87
CA TYR A 78 8.58 -7.23 20.74
C TYR A 78 8.95 -6.98 22.20
N HIS A 79 7.94 -6.89 23.05
CA HIS A 79 8.05 -6.77 24.49
C HIS A 79 7.53 -8.06 25.14
N PRO A 80 8.39 -8.86 25.79
CA PRO A 80 7.97 -10.05 26.52
C PRO A 80 7.04 -9.72 27.69
N GLU A 81 6.24 -10.70 28.12
CA GLU A 81 5.39 -10.55 29.31
C GLU A 81 6.25 -10.21 30.54
N SER A 82 5.75 -9.26 31.33
CA SER A 82 6.38 -8.80 32.57
C SER A 82 5.37 -8.85 33.72
N LYS A 83 5.79 -8.45 34.92
CA LYS A 83 4.87 -8.35 36.07
C LYS A 83 3.81 -7.26 35.87
N ASP A 84 4.14 -6.22 35.11
CA ASP A 84 3.35 -5.01 34.98
C ASP A 84 2.59 -4.94 33.64
N ASP A 85 2.90 -5.81 32.68
CA ASP A 85 2.30 -5.77 31.34
C ASP A 85 2.32 -7.13 30.62
N LYS A 86 1.41 -7.30 29.66
CA LYS A 86 1.32 -8.50 28.80
C LYS A 86 2.34 -8.44 27.67
N ALA A 87 2.67 -9.62 27.14
CA ALA A 87 3.49 -9.72 25.94
C ALA A 87 2.78 -8.98 24.79
N HIS A 88 3.51 -8.11 24.09
CA HIS A 88 2.93 -7.31 23.01
C HIS A 88 3.99 -6.92 21.98
N ILE A 89 3.54 -6.47 20.81
CA ILE A 89 4.39 -5.77 19.85
C ILE A 89 4.06 -4.29 19.83
N GLU A 90 5.08 -3.47 19.70
CA GLU A 90 4.99 -2.03 19.42
C GLU A 90 5.48 -1.79 17.99
N VAL A 91 4.65 -1.11 17.19
CA VAL A 91 4.99 -0.67 15.84
C VAL A 91 5.18 0.85 15.85
N ASN A 92 6.31 1.32 15.34
CA ASN A 92 6.64 2.74 15.25
C ASN A 92 6.95 3.13 13.80
N ALA A 93 6.43 4.24 13.30
CA ALA A 93 6.98 4.85 12.08
C ALA A 93 8.25 5.66 12.45
N LYS A 94 9.43 5.16 12.06
CA LYS A 94 10.73 5.84 12.27
C LYS A 94 10.91 7.01 11.32
N ASN A 95 10.32 6.91 10.14
CA ASN A 95 10.32 7.97 9.13
C ASN A 95 9.02 7.94 8.33
N GLY A 96 8.55 9.11 7.90
CA GLY A 96 7.29 9.24 7.17
C GLY A 96 6.05 9.03 8.04
N ASN A 97 4.89 8.94 7.39
CA ASN A 97 3.62 8.67 8.04
C ASN A 97 2.92 7.52 7.32
N VAL A 98 2.26 6.66 8.08
CA VAL A 98 1.41 5.61 7.53
C VAL A 98 0.21 6.25 6.82
N PHE A 99 -0.06 5.79 5.61
CA PHE A 99 -1.24 6.15 4.84
C PHE A 99 -2.41 5.29 5.29
N GLY A 100 -3.39 5.95 5.90
CA GLY A 100 -4.52 5.28 6.56
C GLY A 100 -4.35 5.21 8.08
N PRO A 101 -5.28 4.54 8.78
CA PRO A 101 -5.36 4.59 10.24
C PRO A 101 -4.30 3.75 10.96
N GLN A 102 -3.83 2.66 10.33
CA GLN A 102 -2.90 1.71 10.92
C GLN A 102 -2.18 0.87 9.85
N PRO A 103 -1.01 0.28 10.19
CA PRO A 103 -0.39 -0.76 9.39
C PRO A 103 -1.27 -2.01 9.25
N PHE A 104 -0.99 -2.83 8.24
CA PHE A 104 -1.54 -4.17 8.09
C PHE A 104 -0.74 -5.17 8.93
N LEU A 105 -1.43 -5.92 9.79
CA LEU A 105 -0.85 -6.96 10.63
C LEU A 105 -1.17 -8.36 10.08
N ALA A 106 -0.15 -9.15 9.80
CA ALA A 106 -0.27 -10.56 9.45
C ALA A 106 0.44 -11.41 10.51
N ILE A 107 -0.23 -12.46 10.99
CA ILE A 107 0.30 -13.34 12.03
C ILE A 107 0.30 -14.77 11.49
N GLN A 108 1.47 -15.40 11.47
CA GLN A 108 1.61 -16.80 11.19
C GLN A 108 1.70 -17.58 12.50
N THR A 109 0.80 -18.55 12.69
CA THR A 109 0.82 -19.43 13.85
C THR A 109 1.77 -20.62 13.63
N ARG A 110 2.19 -21.28 14.70
CA ARG A 110 2.95 -22.55 14.65
C ARG A 110 2.15 -23.68 14.02
N SER A 111 0.81 -23.61 14.05
CA SER A 111 -0.11 -24.50 13.33
C SER A 111 -0.24 -24.17 11.82
N ARG A 112 0.55 -23.22 11.31
CA ARG A 112 0.57 -22.75 9.90
C ARG A 112 -0.70 -22.04 9.45
N GLN A 113 -1.50 -21.52 10.38
CA GLN A 113 -2.59 -20.61 10.05
C GLN A 113 -2.03 -19.20 9.84
N PHE A 114 -2.66 -18.46 8.93
CA PHE A 114 -2.38 -17.04 8.71
C PHE A 114 -3.60 -16.25 9.17
N LEU A 115 -3.38 -15.37 10.14
CA LEU A 115 -4.39 -14.51 10.74
C LEU A 115 -4.10 -13.06 10.36
N HIS A 116 -5.14 -12.25 10.33
CA HIS A 116 -5.07 -10.79 10.28
C HIS A 116 -5.86 -10.24 11.45
N ASP A 117 -5.37 -9.16 12.04
CA ASP A 117 -6.03 -8.46 13.15
C ASP A 117 -5.72 -6.96 13.10
N ASN A 118 -6.42 -6.18 13.92
CA ASN A 118 -6.20 -4.75 14.09
C ASN A 118 -5.24 -4.48 15.26
N PHE A 119 -4.54 -3.36 15.20
CA PHE A 119 -3.79 -2.83 16.32
C PHE A 119 -4.70 -2.07 17.29
N ASP A 120 -4.26 -1.97 18.54
CA ASP A 120 -4.79 -1.07 19.55
C ASP A 120 -4.43 0.39 19.18
N PHE A 121 -5.41 1.29 19.27
CA PHE A 121 -5.20 2.70 18.97
C PHE A 121 -4.34 3.37 20.05
N SER A 122 -3.23 3.96 19.61
CA SER A 122 -2.43 4.85 20.44
C SER A 122 -2.99 6.27 20.41
N ILE A 123 -2.90 6.97 21.54
CA ILE A 123 -3.09 8.43 21.59
C ILE A 123 -1.95 9.20 20.91
N THR A 124 -0.83 8.51 20.65
CA THR A 124 0.33 9.05 19.96
C THR A 124 0.27 8.69 18.49
N SER A 125 0.40 9.67 17.60
CA SER A 125 0.51 9.41 16.17
C SER A 125 1.74 8.53 15.87
N ASN A 126 1.68 7.75 14.79
CA ASN A 126 2.79 6.91 14.33
C ASN A 126 3.21 5.79 15.28
N LYS A 127 2.33 5.39 16.20
CA LYS A 127 2.53 4.27 17.12
C LYS A 127 1.31 3.36 17.18
N TRP A 128 1.53 2.05 17.21
CA TRP A 128 0.48 1.04 17.28
C TRP A 128 0.94 -0.14 18.13
N TYR A 129 0.00 -0.78 18.83
CA TYR A 129 0.30 -1.89 19.73
C TYR A 129 -0.57 -3.09 19.41
N TYR A 130 -0.06 -4.29 19.63
CA TYR A 130 -0.87 -5.52 19.57
C TYR A 130 -0.48 -6.44 20.71
N THR A 131 -1.44 -6.76 21.57
CA THR A 131 -1.21 -7.50 22.81
C THR A 131 -1.61 -8.96 22.67
N PHE A 132 -0.71 -9.87 23.07
CA PHE A 132 -0.98 -11.31 23.10
C PHE A 132 -1.66 -11.68 24.42
N TYR A 133 -2.92 -12.05 24.35
CA TYR A 133 -3.67 -12.57 25.50
C TYR A 133 -3.83 -14.08 25.41
N SER A 134 -3.71 -14.75 26.56
CA SER A 134 -3.88 -16.21 26.66
C SER A 134 -5.27 -16.71 26.23
N HIS A 135 -6.29 -15.86 26.32
CA HIS A 135 -7.67 -16.18 25.93
C HIS A 135 -7.98 -15.94 24.44
N THR A 136 -7.08 -15.31 23.69
CA THR A 136 -7.27 -15.02 22.26
C THR A 136 -6.15 -15.65 21.43
N LEU A 137 -4.95 -15.08 21.51
CA LEU A 137 -3.77 -15.53 20.81
C LEU A 137 -2.56 -15.50 21.77
N PRO A 138 -2.26 -16.64 22.41
CA PRO A 138 -1.04 -16.80 23.19
C PRO A 138 0.21 -16.65 22.31
N VAL A 139 1.24 -15.97 22.81
CA VAL A 139 2.47 -15.68 22.03
C VAL A 139 3.24 -16.96 21.65
N GLU A 140 3.16 -18.00 22.48
CA GLU A 140 3.75 -19.31 22.23
C GLU A 140 3.20 -19.98 20.96
N ASN A 141 1.97 -19.63 20.55
CA ASN A 141 1.36 -20.13 19.33
C ASN A 141 1.77 -19.34 18.08
N VAL A 142 2.45 -18.21 18.25
CA VAL A 142 2.94 -17.37 17.16
C VAL A 142 4.29 -17.90 16.68
N LEU A 143 4.41 -18.05 15.37
CA LEU A 143 5.67 -18.40 14.71
C LEU A 143 6.35 -17.14 14.15
N LYS A 144 5.57 -16.30 13.47
CA LYS A 144 6.08 -15.12 12.78
C LYS A 144 5.00 -14.04 12.70
N ILE A 145 5.43 -12.79 12.74
CA ILE A 145 4.59 -11.63 12.47
C ILE A 145 5.16 -10.88 11.29
N GLY A 146 4.28 -10.40 10.40
CA GLY A 146 4.56 -9.44 9.37
C GLY A 146 3.72 -8.18 9.57
N VAL A 147 4.36 -7.03 9.53
CA VAL A 147 3.69 -5.73 9.55
C VAL A 147 4.05 -5.00 8.26
N ALA A 148 3.06 -4.49 7.55
CA ALA A 148 3.25 -3.75 6.31
C ALA A 148 2.45 -2.45 6.34
N ALA A 149 3.05 -1.37 5.83
CA ALA A 149 2.37 -0.09 5.68
C ALA A 149 2.88 0.65 4.44
N ASN A 150 2.04 1.54 3.93
CA ASN A 150 2.40 2.43 2.82
C ASN A 150 2.40 3.88 3.30
N ASP A 151 3.18 4.77 2.69
CA ASP A 151 2.96 6.21 2.81
C ASP A 151 2.02 6.74 1.70
N LYS A 152 1.76 8.06 1.74
CA LYS A 152 0.93 8.77 0.74
C LYS A 152 1.49 8.69 -0.70
N TYR A 153 2.74 8.26 -0.87
CA TYR A 153 3.39 8.08 -2.17
C TYR A 153 3.36 6.63 -2.64
N GLY A 154 2.76 5.72 -1.87
CA GLY A 154 2.78 4.30 -2.13
C GLY A 154 4.15 3.64 -1.91
N ASN A 155 5.08 4.27 -1.19
CA ASN A 155 6.27 3.55 -0.73
C ASN A 155 5.86 2.56 0.34
N VAL A 156 6.33 1.32 0.21
CA VAL A 156 5.99 0.22 1.11
C VAL A 156 7.10 0.02 2.13
N SER A 157 6.74 -0.10 3.40
CA SER A 157 7.62 -0.59 4.46
C SER A 157 7.06 -1.89 5.03
N ILE A 158 7.88 -2.94 5.05
CA ILE A 158 7.52 -4.25 5.58
C ILE A 158 8.56 -4.66 6.59
N LYS A 159 8.13 -5.08 7.78
CA LYS A 159 8.99 -5.69 8.80
C LYS A 159 8.40 -7.02 9.24
N THR A 160 9.28 -7.96 9.53
CA THR A 160 8.87 -9.25 10.07
C THR A 160 9.73 -9.62 11.27
N ILE A 161 9.12 -10.20 12.28
CA ILE A 161 9.79 -10.75 13.46
C ILE A 161 9.35 -12.21 13.65
N SER A 162 10.24 -13.04 14.22
CA SER A 162 9.97 -14.45 14.52
C SER A 162 10.06 -14.68 16.02
N PHE A 163 9.33 -15.69 16.51
CA PHE A 163 9.22 -16.06 17.91
C PHE A 163 9.74 -17.48 18.18
#